data_AF-A0A7X6W0X6-F1
#
_entry.id   AF-A0A7X6W0X6-F1
#
_cell.length_a   1.000
_cell.length_b   1.000
_cell.length_c   1.000
_cell.angle_alpha   90.00
_cell.angle_beta   90.00
_cell.angle_gamma   90.00
#
_symmetry.space_group_name_H-M   'P 1'
#
loop_
_entity.id
_entity.type
_entity.pdbx_description
1 polymer ?
#
loop_
_entity_poly.entity_id
_entity_poly.type
_entity_poly.pdbx_seq_one_letter_code
_entity_poly.pdbx_strand_id
1 'polypeptide(L)'
;MKLSNASTRLIDGMPRLIQAGMGIHISSARLANITSRLGALGVVSGAGLRHVVVEQVRAGATEAIAAARTFPFARYVEELLAFAPGGSKHRSAVPVDHPEPRLGALAKRLTTICAYVEVAMAKKGHRGKVGINVMWKCALSVLPTIYGSMLAGVDALVCGAGVPMELPGIVASIRAGKDLSYTPLTGTDTHTHLSIAEDDPAPVLARMEPPKLLPIVSNFAFCKRILDTWAKRYDGARPFAFVLENHAAGGHNAPPRNKVAFTETDDLDSYFDKVLGLGVPVYVAGEFPGGGSRRDYLHWLERGAYGIQVGSRFALCSDSGMRPDLRDAVIEANRRGESEVVTDLRLSPTGYPFKRVTVPGTLSDPRVYAARPRACNRMHLARSVFQEQSDGTVKEAYICPAMPEKRFLSLGGQPRGSGRPRLPVQRAPVDGRFLQRRGAADRHAGRERPTGEGASQRAPGDGRDSDARVRGAGREGADRADLIMRQGARVVLKAPPALPGQRRPVKRQTPAYPLATRPSTSPVAPISSTASGIWPRACVEQERQGS
;
A
#
# COMPACT_ATOMS: atom_id res chain seq x y z
N MET A 1 14.00 -34.11 16.62
CA MET A 1 14.73 -33.02 17.30
C MET A 1 13.69 -32.16 18.00
N LYS A 2 13.64 -32.17 19.33
CA LYS A 2 12.60 -31.51 20.13
C LYS A 2 12.71 -29.98 19.94
N LEU A 3 11.62 -29.33 19.53
CA LEU A 3 11.47 -27.87 19.54
C LEU A 3 11.82 -27.38 20.96
N SER A 4 12.93 -26.65 21.10
CA SER A 4 13.29 -26.05 22.39
C SER A 4 12.25 -24.99 22.75
N ASN A 5 11.89 -24.93 24.04
CA ASN A 5 10.90 -24.07 24.67
C ASN A 5 11.06 -22.55 24.41
N ALA A 6 12.06 -22.10 23.66
CA ALA A 6 12.22 -20.72 23.21
C ALA A 6 11.20 -20.33 22.11
N SER A 7 10.68 -21.31 21.37
CA SER A 7 9.90 -21.09 20.14
C SER A 7 8.40 -20.78 20.33
N THR A 8 7.90 -20.69 21.57
CA THR A 8 6.50 -20.34 21.91
C THR A 8 6.31 -18.94 22.50
N ARG A 9 7.38 -18.23 22.90
CA ARG A 9 7.24 -16.87 23.44
C ARG A 9 6.94 -15.86 22.33
N LEU A 10 6.02 -14.94 22.61
CA LEU A 10 5.78 -13.76 21.76
C LEU A 10 6.92 -12.77 22.00
N ILE A 11 7.52 -12.25 20.93
CA ILE A 11 8.52 -11.19 21.00
C ILE A 11 7.76 -9.89 21.28
N ASP A 12 8.06 -9.23 22.41
CA ASP A 12 7.40 -8.00 22.89
C ASP A 12 5.86 -8.08 22.93
N GLY A 13 5.30 -9.27 23.15
CA GLY A 13 3.86 -9.51 23.12
C GLY A 13 3.21 -9.31 21.73
N MET A 14 4.01 -9.24 20.66
CA MET A 14 3.49 -9.04 19.30
C MET A 14 2.79 -10.31 18.78
N PRO A 15 1.54 -10.24 18.29
CA PRO A 15 0.84 -11.40 17.76
C PRO A 15 1.51 -12.05 16.55
N ARG A 16 1.32 -13.37 16.39
CA ARG A 16 1.84 -14.15 15.24
C ARG A 16 0.90 -14.17 14.02
N LEU A 17 -0.31 -13.64 14.16
CA LEU A 17 -1.25 -13.49 13.05
C LEU A 17 -1.50 -12.01 12.83
N ILE A 18 -1.32 -11.54 11.60
CA ILE A 18 -1.63 -10.18 11.19
C ILE A 18 -2.85 -10.20 10.25
N GLN A 19 -3.89 -9.46 10.60
CA GLN A 19 -4.90 -9.04 9.62
C GLN A 19 -4.27 -7.93 8.77
N ALA A 20 -4.11 -8.15 7.47
CA ALA A 20 -3.39 -7.21 6.59
C ALA A 20 -4.12 -5.87 6.47
N GLY A 21 -3.41 -4.76 6.27
CA GLY A 21 -4.05 -3.47 5.95
C GLY A 21 -4.50 -3.40 4.48
N MET A 22 -5.81 -3.43 4.25
CA MET A 22 -6.39 -3.62 2.91
C MET A 22 -7.16 -2.39 2.45
N GLY A 23 -6.90 -1.97 1.20
CA GLY A 23 -7.72 -1.02 0.45
C GLY A 23 -8.03 0.30 1.16
N ILE A 24 -9.06 1.01 0.70
CA ILE A 24 -9.61 2.15 1.42
C ILE A 24 -10.75 1.62 2.28
N HIS A 25 -10.62 1.76 3.60
CA HIS A 25 -11.61 1.36 4.61
C HIS A 25 -12.03 -0.13 4.64
N ILE A 26 -11.43 -1.04 3.85
CA ILE A 26 -11.68 -2.48 4.00
C ILE A 26 -11.17 -2.95 5.38
N SER A 27 -9.94 -2.55 5.71
CA SER A 27 -9.42 -2.62 7.07
C SER A 27 -9.82 -1.37 7.87
N SER A 28 -11.05 -1.38 8.36
CA SER A 28 -11.62 -0.32 9.22
C SER A 28 -11.16 -0.46 10.68
N ALA A 29 -11.35 0.59 11.47
CA ALA A 29 -11.18 0.53 12.92
C ALA A 29 -11.95 -0.63 13.57
N ARG A 30 -13.16 -0.95 13.09
CA ARG A 30 -13.97 -2.07 13.57
C ARG A 30 -13.28 -3.42 13.36
N LEU A 31 -12.83 -3.70 12.13
CA LEU A 31 -12.16 -4.97 11.83
C LEU A 31 -10.87 -5.13 12.66
N ALA A 32 -10.08 -4.05 12.75
CA ALA A 32 -8.86 -4.03 13.53
C ALA A 32 -9.15 -4.29 15.02
N ASN A 33 -10.13 -3.60 15.62
CA ASN A 33 -10.52 -3.78 17.02
C ASN A 33 -10.93 -5.23 17.33
N ILE A 34 -11.81 -5.80 16.53
CA ILE A 34 -12.28 -7.18 16.71
C ILE A 34 -11.10 -8.16 16.60
N THR A 35 -10.25 -7.99 15.59
CA THR A 35 -9.04 -8.81 15.40
C THR A 35 -8.10 -8.73 16.60
N SER A 36 -7.87 -7.53 17.11
CA SER A 36 -7.01 -7.28 18.26
C SER A 36 -7.56 -7.87 19.56
N ARG A 37 -8.88 -7.85 19.76
CA ARG A 37 -9.55 -8.52 20.90
C ARG A 37 -9.41 -10.03 20.85
N LEU A 38 -9.38 -10.61 19.64
CA LEU A 38 -9.18 -12.04 19.42
C LEU A 38 -7.71 -12.48 19.50
N GLY A 39 -6.78 -11.55 19.80
CA GLY A 39 -5.37 -11.85 20.04
C GLY A 39 -4.47 -11.83 18.80
N ALA A 40 -4.98 -11.41 17.64
CA ALA A 40 -4.17 -11.13 16.45
C ALA A 40 -3.79 -9.64 16.37
N LEU A 41 -2.85 -9.27 15.49
CA LEU A 41 -2.56 -7.87 15.20
C LEU A 41 -3.63 -7.35 14.24
N GLY A 42 -4.57 -6.55 14.76
CA GLY A 42 -5.50 -5.79 13.95
C GLY A 42 -4.79 -4.61 13.29
N VAL A 43 -4.93 -4.45 11.98
CA VAL A 43 -4.26 -3.37 11.23
C VAL A 43 -5.31 -2.52 10.54
N VAL A 44 -5.32 -1.22 10.83
CA VAL A 44 -6.14 -0.25 10.10
C VAL A 44 -5.47 0.11 8.77
N SER A 45 -6.24 0.32 7.70
CA SER A 45 -5.66 0.88 6.47
C SER A 45 -5.49 2.40 6.58
N GLY A 46 -4.25 2.89 6.47
CA GLY A 46 -3.95 4.33 6.38
C GLY A 46 -4.34 4.97 5.04
N ALA A 47 -4.76 4.18 4.04
CA ALA A 47 -5.06 4.71 2.72
C ALA A 47 -6.39 5.47 2.70
N GLY A 48 -6.33 6.77 2.35
CA GLY A 48 -7.51 7.59 2.10
C GLY A 48 -8.29 8.00 3.36
N LEU A 49 -7.71 7.85 4.56
CA LEU A 49 -8.41 8.11 5.83
C LEU A 49 -9.02 9.51 5.93
N ARG A 50 -8.36 10.53 5.36
CA ARG A 50 -8.91 11.89 5.28
C ARG A 50 -10.32 11.92 4.69
N HIS A 51 -10.57 11.16 3.62
CA HIS A 51 -11.88 11.10 2.99
C HIS A 51 -12.85 10.22 3.77
N VAL A 52 -12.36 9.15 4.38
CA VAL A 52 -13.21 8.23 5.15
C VAL A 52 -13.76 8.92 6.40
N VAL A 53 -12.87 9.45 7.24
CA VAL A 53 -13.25 9.98 8.55
C VAL A 53 -13.97 11.31 8.44
N VAL A 54 -13.63 12.17 7.47
CA VAL A 54 -14.41 13.40 7.24
C VAL A 54 -15.85 13.08 6.85
N GLU A 55 -16.10 12.05 6.03
CA GLU A 55 -17.46 11.64 5.69
C GLU A 55 -18.19 10.98 6.88
N GLN A 56 -17.48 10.22 7.72
CA GLN A 56 -18.05 9.70 8.99
C GLN A 56 -18.46 10.85 9.94
N VAL A 57 -17.59 11.84 10.13
CA VAL A 57 -17.86 13.02 10.97
C VAL A 57 -19.01 13.83 10.39
N ARG A 58 -19.03 14.03 9.07
CA ARG A 58 -20.15 14.68 8.36
C ARG A 58 -21.48 13.95 8.57
N ALA A 59 -21.45 12.63 8.57
CA ALA A 59 -22.62 11.79 8.86
C ALA A 59 -23.03 11.79 10.34
N GLY A 60 -22.31 12.49 11.22
CA GLY A 60 -22.60 12.54 12.65
C GLY A 60 -22.18 11.27 13.41
N ALA A 61 -21.19 10.52 12.90
CA ALA A 61 -20.69 9.31 13.56
C ALA A 61 -20.12 9.64 14.95
N THR A 62 -20.88 9.31 15.99
CA THR A 62 -20.60 9.69 17.38
C THR A 62 -19.28 9.12 17.87
N GLU A 63 -18.92 7.89 17.48
CA GLU A 63 -17.65 7.27 17.87
C GLU A 63 -16.44 7.98 17.25
N ALA A 64 -16.51 8.35 15.97
CA ALA A 64 -15.44 9.09 15.30
C ALA A 64 -15.28 10.50 15.88
N ILE A 65 -16.40 11.18 16.18
CA ILE A 65 -16.41 12.50 16.83
C ILE A 65 -15.83 12.40 18.25
N ALA A 66 -16.22 11.39 19.02
CA ALA A 66 -15.69 11.19 20.37
C ALA A 66 -14.18 10.91 20.35
N ALA A 67 -13.70 10.07 19.43
CA ALA A 67 -12.27 9.84 19.23
C ALA A 67 -11.53 11.11 18.77
N ALA A 68 -12.12 11.91 17.87
CA ALA A 68 -11.51 13.17 17.45
C ALA A 68 -11.30 14.13 18.62
N ARG A 69 -12.25 14.19 19.56
CA ARG A 69 -12.16 15.05 20.74
C ARG A 69 -11.05 14.68 21.73
N THR A 70 -10.46 13.49 21.62
CA THR A 70 -9.31 13.10 22.46
C THR A 70 -7.97 13.45 21.82
N PHE A 71 -7.95 13.99 20.60
CA PHE A 71 -6.72 14.41 19.94
C PHE A 71 -6.03 15.53 20.74
N PRO A 72 -4.70 15.49 20.93
CA PRO A 72 -4.01 16.36 21.87
C PRO A 72 -3.96 17.84 21.47
N PHE A 73 -4.18 18.17 20.19
CA PHE A 73 -4.06 19.55 19.69
C PHE A 73 -5.41 20.09 19.20
N ALA A 74 -5.96 21.07 19.91
CA ALA A 74 -7.31 21.60 19.70
C ALA A 74 -7.59 22.03 18.26
N ARG A 75 -6.62 22.69 17.61
CA ARG A 75 -6.73 23.15 16.20
C ARG A 75 -7.16 22.03 15.25
N TYR A 76 -6.60 20.84 15.39
CA TYR A 76 -6.93 19.71 14.52
C TYR A 76 -8.36 19.23 14.73
N VAL A 77 -8.81 19.23 15.99
CA VAL A 77 -10.18 18.86 16.37
C VAL A 77 -11.17 19.85 15.77
N GLU A 78 -10.94 21.14 15.95
CA GLU A 78 -11.78 22.21 15.39
C GLU A 78 -11.86 22.12 13.86
N GLU A 79 -10.73 21.91 13.19
CA GLU A 79 -10.68 21.79 11.74
C GLU A 79 -11.44 20.56 11.20
N LEU A 80 -11.41 19.43 11.92
CA LEU A 80 -12.19 18.24 11.57
C LEU A 80 -13.68 18.42 11.90
N LEU A 81 -14.01 18.94 13.08
CA LEU A 81 -15.40 19.14 13.52
C LEU A 81 -16.11 20.24 12.74
N ALA A 82 -15.40 21.13 12.03
CA ALA A 82 -16.00 22.02 11.04
C ALA A 82 -16.78 21.26 9.95
N PHE A 83 -16.50 19.98 9.71
CA PHE A 83 -17.25 19.13 8.78
C PHE A 83 -18.45 18.41 9.40
N ALA A 84 -18.60 18.41 10.73
CA ALA A 84 -19.71 17.78 11.43
C ALA A 84 -21.07 18.46 11.10
N PRO A 85 -22.22 17.83 11.39
CA PRO A 85 -23.52 18.49 11.25
C PRO A 85 -23.56 19.86 11.95
N GLY A 86 -23.99 20.89 11.23
CA GLY A 86 -24.00 22.28 11.70
C GLY A 86 -22.66 23.02 11.62
N GLY A 87 -21.57 22.34 11.24
CA GLY A 87 -20.25 22.95 11.07
C GLY A 87 -20.11 23.79 9.80
N SER A 88 -19.20 24.77 9.82
CA SER A 88 -18.99 25.73 8.72
C SER A 88 -18.52 25.11 7.40
N LYS A 89 -17.93 23.91 7.44
CA LYS A 89 -17.44 23.15 6.29
C LYS A 89 -18.27 21.90 6.00
N HIS A 90 -19.43 21.74 6.62
CA HIS A 90 -20.26 20.54 6.50
C HIS A 90 -20.49 20.11 5.04
N ARG A 91 -20.75 21.06 4.14
CA ARG A 91 -20.99 20.81 2.70
C ARG A 91 -19.76 21.04 1.81
N SER A 92 -18.63 21.45 2.37
CA SER A 92 -17.42 21.73 1.61
C SER A 92 -16.78 20.43 1.10
N ALA A 93 -16.10 20.51 -0.06
CA ALA A 93 -15.29 19.40 -0.53
C ALA A 93 -14.18 19.07 0.50
N VAL A 94 -13.85 17.79 0.61
CA VAL A 94 -12.72 17.36 1.44
C VAL A 94 -11.43 17.94 0.84
N PRO A 95 -10.62 18.68 1.61
CA PRO A 95 -9.37 19.24 1.13
C PRO A 95 -8.44 18.18 0.55
N VAL A 96 -7.70 18.54 -0.50
CA VAL A 96 -6.72 17.66 -1.15
C VAL A 96 -5.32 18.23 -1.05
N ASP A 97 -4.31 17.38 -1.24
CA ASP A 97 -2.91 17.78 -1.17
C ASP A 97 -2.56 18.77 -2.27
N HIS A 98 -1.69 19.72 -1.94
CA HIS A 98 -1.30 20.82 -2.82
C HIS A 98 0.21 21.09 -2.68
N PRO A 99 0.93 21.39 -3.79
CA PRO A 99 2.39 21.63 -3.76
C PRO A 99 2.76 22.86 -2.93
N GLU A 100 2.01 23.96 -3.05
CA GLU A 100 2.13 25.13 -2.17
C GLU A 100 1.81 24.75 -0.71
N PRO A 101 2.78 24.83 0.22
CA PRO A 101 2.61 24.39 1.61
C PRO A 101 1.40 25.01 2.31
N ARG A 102 1.17 26.31 2.14
CA ARG A 102 0.05 27.02 2.79
C ARG A 102 -1.31 26.48 2.35
N LEU A 103 -1.46 26.16 1.07
CA LEU A 103 -2.70 25.61 0.51
C LEU A 103 -2.89 24.12 0.87
N GLY A 104 -1.79 23.38 1.05
CA GLY A 104 -1.80 21.96 1.42
C GLY A 104 -1.91 21.69 2.93
N ALA A 105 -1.75 22.69 3.78
CA ALA A 105 -1.60 22.52 5.22
C ALA A 105 -2.82 21.87 5.89
N LEU A 106 -4.04 22.32 5.55
CA LEU A 106 -5.27 21.74 6.08
C LEU A 106 -5.43 20.26 5.68
N ALA A 107 -5.07 19.91 4.44
CA ALA A 107 -5.20 18.55 3.94
C ALA A 107 -4.27 17.57 4.71
N LYS A 108 -3.09 18.05 5.14
CA LYS A 108 -2.15 17.28 5.97
C LYS A 108 -2.65 17.14 7.39
N ARG A 109 -3.10 18.23 8.02
CA ARG A 109 -3.66 18.19 9.38
C ARG A 109 -4.87 17.28 9.48
N LEU A 110 -5.78 17.35 8.50
CA LEU A 110 -6.90 16.41 8.42
C LEU A 110 -6.42 14.96 8.28
N THR A 111 -5.40 14.68 7.47
CA THR A 111 -4.84 13.33 7.35
C THR A 111 -4.29 12.84 8.70
N THR A 112 -3.58 13.70 9.44
CA THR A 112 -3.06 13.40 10.78
C THR A 112 -4.18 13.03 11.75
N ILE A 113 -5.18 13.90 11.96
CA ILE A 113 -6.25 13.59 12.92
C ILE A 113 -7.12 12.43 12.46
N CYS A 114 -7.34 12.24 11.16
CA CYS A 114 -8.10 11.08 10.67
C CYS A 114 -7.36 9.76 10.90
N ALA A 115 -6.03 9.73 10.77
CA ALA A 115 -5.22 8.57 11.14
C ALA A 115 -5.27 8.30 12.66
N TYR A 116 -5.22 9.35 13.47
CA TYR A 116 -5.41 9.23 14.92
C TYR A 116 -6.78 8.63 15.27
N VAL A 117 -7.86 9.18 14.71
CA VAL A 117 -9.25 8.77 15.01
C VAL A 117 -9.45 7.29 14.75
N GLU A 118 -9.01 6.79 13.60
CA GLU A 118 -9.20 5.38 13.26
C GLU A 118 -8.35 4.45 14.14
N VAL A 119 -7.12 4.83 14.51
CA VAL A 119 -6.31 4.03 15.45
C VAL A 119 -6.90 4.08 16.87
N ALA A 120 -7.35 5.25 17.33
CA ALA A 120 -7.97 5.42 18.64
C ALA A 120 -9.26 4.58 18.77
N MET A 121 -10.12 4.60 17.74
CA MET A 121 -11.28 3.72 17.67
C MET A 121 -10.88 2.24 17.64
N ALA A 122 -9.85 1.89 16.85
CA ALA A 122 -9.37 0.52 16.77
C ALA A 122 -8.84 0.00 18.11
N LYS A 123 -8.27 0.85 18.98
CA LYS A 123 -7.76 0.46 20.31
C LYS A 123 -8.83 0.47 21.42
N LYS A 124 -10.05 0.95 21.15
CA LYS A 124 -11.08 1.18 22.17
C LYS A 124 -11.50 -0.12 22.87
N GLY A 125 -11.39 -0.11 24.20
CA GLY A 125 -11.93 -1.15 25.08
C GLY A 125 -11.14 -2.47 25.12
N HIS A 126 -9.85 -2.48 24.76
CA HIS A 126 -8.97 -3.64 24.93
C HIS A 126 -7.49 -3.26 25.06
N ARG A 127 -6.64 -4.24 25.39
CA ARG A 127 -5.16 -4.11 25.42
C ARG A 127 -4.44 -4.83 24.28
N GLY A 128 -5.17 -5.47 23.38
CA GLY A 128 -4.63 -6.11 22.17
C GLY A 128 -3.89 -5.10 21.27
N LYS A 129 -2.96 -5.62 20.46
CA LYS A 129 -2.08 -4.81 19.61
C LYS A 129 -2.78 -4.31 18.37
N VAL A 130 -2.60 -3.03 18.02
CA VAL A 130 -3.17 -2.39 16.83
C VAL A 130 -2.05 -1.78 16.00
N GLY A 131 -1.99 -2.15 14.71
CA GLY A 131 -1.13 -1.54 13.72
C GLY A 131 -1.87 -0.61 12.77
N ILE A 132 -1.11 0.11 11.96
CA ILE A 132 -1.62 0.84 10.79
C ILE A 132 -0.78 0.49 9.56
N ASN A 133 -1.46 0.28 8.44
CA ASN A 133 -0.80 0.14 7.14
C ASN A 133 -0.50 1.52 6.55
N VAL A 134 0.78 1.78 6.26
CA VAL A 134 1.25 3.00 5.61
C VAL A 134 1.62 2.66 4.17
N MET A 135 0.79 3.11 3.23
CA MET A 135 1.01 2.90 1.81
C MET A 135 2.05 3.90 1.29
N TRP A 136 3.29 3.45 1.10
CA TRP A 136 4.43 4.31 0.76
C TRP A 136 4.22 5.07 -0.55
N LYS A 137 3.52 4.47 -1.51
CA LYS A 137 3.19 5.12 -2.79
C LYS A 137 2.26 6.33 -2.66
N CYS A 138 1.49 6.42 -1.58
CA CYS A 138 0.69 7.60 -1.25
C CYS A 138 1.56 8.64 -0.51
N ALA A 139 2.66 9.04 -1.17
CA ALA A 139 3.78 9.79 -0.56
C ALA A 139 3.36 11.05 0.21
N LEU A 140 2.37 11.78 -0.33
CA LEU A 140 1.85 13.01 0.26
C LEU A 140 1.16 12.78 1.62
N SER A 141 0.66 11.57 1.86
CA SER A 141 0.00 11.18 3.12
C SER A 141 0.87 10.35 4.07
N VAL A 142 2.08 9.92 3.67
CA VAL A 142 2.93 9.04 4.49
C VAL A 142 3.26 9.69 5.83
N LEU A 143 3.82 10.90 5.81
CA LEU A 143 4.24 11.60 7.02
C LEU A 143 3.06 11.90 7.97
N PRO A 144 1.96 12.55 7.53
CA PRO A 144 0.84 12.84 8.44
C PRO A 144 0.15 11.57 8.96
N THR A 145 0.10 10.48 8.17
CA THR A 145 -0.47 9.20 8.63
C THR A 145 0.36 8.61 9.76
N ILE A 146 1.69 8.58 9.61
CA ILE A 146 2.60 8.08 10.65
C ILE A 146 2.44 8.94 11.91
N TYR A 147 2.50 10.26 11.78
CA TYR A 147 2.37 11.18 12.91
C TYR A 147 1.05 10.99 13.68
N GLY A 148 -0.08 11.01 12.98
CA GLY A 148 -1.40 10.83 13.59
C GLY A 148 -1.55 9.49 14.30
N SER A 149 -1.06 8.41 13.69
CA SER A 149 -1.10 7.08 14.29
C SER A 149 -0.22 6.96 15.53
N MET A 150 0.94 7.62 15.55
CA MET A 150 1.82 7.64 16.71
C MET A 150 1.20 8.39 17.89
N LEU A 151 0.53 9.52 17.64
CA LEU A 151 -0.22 10.24 18.69
C LEU A 151 -1.37 9.40 19.27
N ALA A 152 -1.90 8.43 18.53
CA ALA A 152 -2.91 7.48 19.01
C ALA A 152 -2.28 6.25 19.72
N GLY A 153 -0.95 6.21 19.85
CA GLY A 153 -0.22 5.10 20.47
C GLY A 153 -0.28 3.81 19.65
N VAL A 154 -0.18 3.88 18.32
CA VAL A 154 -0.15 2.69 17.45
C VAL A 154 1.00 1.74 17.85
N ASP A 155 0.75 0.42 17.84
CA ASP A 155 1.73 -0.58 18.25
C ASP A 155 2.68 -0.98 17.10
N ALA A 156 2.25 -0.86 15.85
CA ALA A 156 3.03 -1.26 14.67
C ALA A 156 2.76 -0.38 13.45
N LEU A 157 3.82 0.00 12.74
CA LEU A 157 3.77 0.60 11.41
C LEU A 157 4.06 -0.50 10.38
N VAL A 158 3.05 -0.88 9.61
CA VAL A 158 3.15 -1.89 8.55
C VAL A 158 3.28 -1.16 7.22
N CYS A 159 4.45 -1.17 6.59
CA CYS A 159 4.75 -0.29 5.45
C CYS A 159 4.88 -1.07 4.14
N GLY A 160 3.97 -0.84 3.19
CA GLY A 160 3.97 -1.53 1.89
C GLY A 160 3.90 -0.57 0.69
N ALA A 161 3.81 -1.15 -0.52
CA ALA A 161 3.77 -0.42 -1.79
C ALA A 161 4.96 0.55 -2.02
N GLY A 162 6.14 0.17 -1.54
CA GLY A 162 7.39 0.90 -1.64
C GLY A 162 8.41 0.33 -0.67
N VAL A 163 9.64 0.87 -0.67
CA VAL A 163 10.70 0.40 0.24
C VAL A 163 11.00 1.52 1.23
N PRO A 164 10.57 1.38 2.50
CA PRO A 164 10.51 2.48 3.46
C PRO A 164 11.89 2.75 4.09
N MET A 165 12.82 3.27 3.29
CA MET A 165 14.20 3.48 3.71
C MET A 165 14.32 4.47 4.86
N GLU A 166 13.52 5.53 4.84
CA GLU A 166 13.58 6.63 5.79
C GLU A 166 12.77 6.40 7.06
N LEU A 167 12.06 5.29 7.17
CA LEU A 167 11.08 5.05 8.23
C LEU A 167 11.62 5.22 9.66
N PRO A 168 12.80 4.71 10.06
CA PRO A 168 13.32 4.93 11.40
C PRO A 168 13.60 6.42 11.66
N GLY A 169 14.17 7.10 10.67
CA GLY A 169 14.42 8.55 10.74
C GLY A 169 13.13 9.37 10.83
N ILE A 170 12.08 8.97 10.10
CA ILE A 170 10.75 9.61 10.21
C ILE A 170 10.21 9.48 11.63
N VAL A 171 10.23 8.26 12.20
CA VAL A 171 9.73 8.02 13.56
C VAL A 171 10.54 8.79 14.59
N ALA A 172 11.87 8.79 14.47
CA ALA A 172 12.75 9.53 15.37
C ALA A 172 12.50 11.05 15.32
N SER A 173 12.39 11.63 14.11
CA SER A 173 12.12 13.06 13.93
C SER A 173 10.74 13.46 14.48
N ILE A 174 9.70 12.64 14.26
CA ILE A 174 8.37 12.89 14.81
C ILE A 174 8.40 12.86 16.35
N ARG A 175 9.08 11.86 16.96
CA ARG A 175 9.23 11.80 18.42
C ARG A 175 9.99 12.99 18.99
N ALA A 176 10.93 13.55 18.22
CA ALA A 176 11.69 14.73 18.59
C ALA A 176 10.94 16.06 18.28
N GLY A 177 9.70 16.01 17.78
CA GLY A 177 8.92 17.20 17.43
C GLY A 177 9.53 18.02 16.28
N LYS A 178 10.26 17.39 15.36
CA LYS A 178 10.93 18.08 14.27
C LYS A 178 10.12 18.06 12.99
N ASP A 179 10.11 19.18 12.28
CA ASP A 179 9.62 19.25 10.91
C ASP A 179 10.37 18.26 10.00
N LEU A 180 9.66 17.72 9.01
CA LEU A 180 10.19 16.72 8.09
C LEU A 180 10.03 17.18 6.65
N SER A 181 11.06 16.93 5.83
CA SER A 181 11.03 17.19 4.39
C SER A 181 11.87 16.16 3.64
N TYR A 182 11.35 15.65 2.51
CA TYR A 182 12.02 14.66 1.66
C TYR A 182 11.88 15.04 0.18
N THR A 183 12.99 15.01 -0.55
CA THR A 183 13.14 15.59 -1.90
C THR A 183 13.89 14.63 -2.83
N PRO A 184 13.28 13.55 -3.35
CA PRO A 184 11.97 12.98 -3.03
C PRO A 184 12.01 11.95 -1.88
N LEU A 185 10.85 11.51 -1.41
CA LEU A 185 10.74 10.30 -0.59
C LEU A 185 11.12 9.07 -1.41
N THR A 186 12.02 8.21 -0.90
CA THR A 186 12.59 7.08 -1.66
C THR A 186 11.52 6.23 -2.33
N GLY A 187 11.67 6.02 -3.65
CA GLY A 187 10.81 5.15 -4.46
C GLY A 187 9.47 5.76 -4.90
N THR A 188 9.25 7.07 -4.66
CA THR A 188 7.97 7.73 -4.95
C THR A 188 8.05 8.86 -5.97
N ASP A 189 9.24 9.39 -6.28
CA ASP A 189 9.47 10.57 -7.12
C ASP A 189 8.64 11.79 -6.69
N THR A 190 8.28 11.84 -5.40
CA THR A 190 7.38 12.84 -4.85
C THR A 190 8.05 13.51 -3.66
N HIS A 191 8.06 14.83 -3.67
CA HIS A 191 8.52 15.62 -2.54
C HIS A 191 7.41 15.68 -1.49
N THR A 192 7.76 15.48 -0.23
CA THR A 192 6.80 15.48 0.87
C THR A 192 7.37 16.24 2.04
N HIS A 193 6.51 16.98 2.73
CA HIS A 193 6.87 17.77 3.89
C HIS A 193 5.77 17.70 4.94
N LEU A 194 6.14 17.82 6.21
CA LEU A 194 5.23 17.86 7.33
C LEU A 194 5.80 18.82 8.38
N SER A 195 5.03 19.85 8.72
CA SER A 195 5.36 20.78 9.80
C SER A 195 4.58 20.45 11.05
N ILE A 196 5.30 20.17 12.13
CA ILE A 196 4.79 19.71 13.42
C ILE A 196 5.53 20.34 14.61
N ALA A 197 6.58 21.11 14.38
CA ALA A 197 7.33 21.75 15.48
C ALA A 197 6.44 22.65 16.34
N GLU A 198 5.50 23.36 15.71
CA GLU A 198 4.51 24.21 16.41
C GLU A 198 3.52 23.41 17.28
N ASP A 199 3.31 22.12 16.99
CA ASP A 199 2.44 21.27 17.80
C ASP A 199 3.13 20.84 19.11
N ASP A 200 4.47 20.93 19.18
CA ASP A 200 5.31 20.38 20.25
C ASP A 200 4.87 18.96 20.70
N PRO A 201 4.94 17.94 19.82
CA PRO A 201 4.42 16.62 20.15
C PRO A 201 5.35 15.78 21.03
N ALA A 202 6.59 16.24 21.27
CA ALA A 202 7.59 15.46 21.99
C ALA A 202 7.14 15.06 23.41
N PRO A 203 6.53 15.94 24.24
CA PRO A 203 6.02 15.56 25.56
C PRO A 203 4.90 14.50 25.51
N VAL A 204 4.04 14.56 24.49
CA VAL A 204 2.97 13.56 24.30
C VAL A 204 3.56 12.21 23.92
N LEU A 205 4.48 12.20 22.96
CA LEU A 205 5.09 10.99 22.41
C LEU A 205 6.13 10.36 23.36
N ALA A 206 6.75 11.14 24.25
CA ALA A 206 7.67 10.63 25.27
C ALA A 206 7.01 9.62 26.22
N ARG A 207 5.69 9.72 26.42
CA ARG A 207 4.89 8.82 27.25
C ARG A 207 4.41 7.56 26.52
N MET A 208 4.76 7.42 25.24
CA MET A 208 4.32 6.34 24.37
C MET A 208 5.51 5.50 23.91
N GLU A 209 5.31 4.19 23.86
CA GLU A 209 6.26 3.27 23.24
C GLU A 209 6.40 3.59 21.74
N PRO A 210 7.62 3.56 21.18
CA PRO A 210 7.80 3.62 19.73
C PRO A 210 7.09 2.45 19.04
N PRO A 211 6.44 2.68 17.89
CA PRO A 211 5.79 1.60 17.17
C PRO A 211 6.83 0.64 16.59
N LYS A 212 6.48 -0.65 16.53
CA LYS A 212 7.29 -1.66 15.84
C LYS A 212 7.26 -1.41 14.34
N LEU A 213 8.41 -1.49 13.69
CA LEU A 213 8.55 -1.20 12.25
C LEU A 213 8.52 -2.51 11.45
N LEU A 214 7.50 -2.67 10.61
CA LEU A 214 7.26 -3.88 9.82
C LEU A 214 7.22 -3.54 8.31
N PRO A 215 8.36 -3.46 7.62
CA PRO A 215 8.39 -3.32 6.17
C PRO A 215 7.83 -4.55 5.46
N ILE A 216 6.90 -4.34 4.52
CA ILE A 216 6.44 -5.35 3.57
C ILE A 216 7.42 -5.36 2.39
N VAL A 217 7.98 -6.54 2.10
CA VAL A 217 9.04 -6.74 1.12
C VAL A 217 8.76 -7.99 0.30
N SER A 218 9.15 -7.96 -0.97
CA SER A 218 8.82 -9.02 -1.94
C SER A 218 10.02 -9.85 -2.39
N ASN A 219 11.23 -9.58 -1.87
CA ASN A 219 12.43 -10.37 -2.15
C ASN A 219 13.53 -10.10 -1.11
N PHE A 220 14.54 -10.98 -1.11
CA PHE A 220 15.72 -10.90 -0.24
C PHE A 220 16.56 -9.62 -0.41
N ALA A 221 16.72 -9.12 -1.64
CA ALA A 221 17.58 -7.96 -1.89
C ALA A 221 17.06 -6.69 -1.20
N PHE A 222 15.73 -6.51 -1.14
CA PHE A 222 15.14 -5.42 -0.39
C PHE A 222 15.32 -5.56 1.12
N CYS A 223 15.21 -6.77 1.67
CA CYS A 223 15.49 -7.03 3.09
C CYS A 223 16.92 -6.59 3.45
N LYS A 224 17.91 -7.08 2.69
CA LYS A 224 19.32 -6.73 2.90
C LYS A 224 19.55 -5.22 2.77
N ARG A 225 18.98 -4.59 1.73
CA ARG A 225 19.12 -3.15 1.49
C ARG A 225 18.54 -2.31 2.64
N ILE A 226 17.40 -2.71 3.20
CA ILE A 226 16.81 -2.05 4.38
C ILE A 226 17.78 -2.17 5.57
N LEU A 227 18.29 -3.36 5.88
CA LEU A 227 19.21 -3.57 6.99
C LEU A 227 20.50 -2.74 6.84
N ASP A 228 21.14 -2.82 5.67
CA ASP A 228 22.38 -2.10 5.39
C ASP A 228 22.15 -0.58 5.51
N THR A 229 21.02 -0.08 4.98
CA THR A 229 20.68 1.35 5.03
C THR A 229 20.37 1.80 6.45
N TRP A 230 19.58 1.04 7.20
CA TRP A 230 19.18 1.43 8.54
C TRP A 230 20.35 1.36 9.52
N ALA A 231 21.19 0.33 9.42
CA ALA A 231 22.41 0.25 10.19
C ALA A 231 23.33 1.44 9.93
N LYS A 232 23.51 1.83 8.66
CA LYS A 232 24.40 2.91 8.26
C LYS A 232 23.86 4.32 8.57
N ARG A 233 22.55 4.55 8.39
CA ARG A 233 21.96 5.90 8.40
C ARG A 233 21.15 6.24 9.66
N TYR A 234 20.72 5.22 10.41
CA TYR A 234 19.79 5.39 11.53
C TYR A 234 20.27 4.65 12.77
N ASP A 235 21.55 4.87 13.13
CA ASP A 235 22.14 4.41 14.39
C ASP A 235 21.92 2.92 14.69
N GLY A 236 22.23 2.05 13.73
CA GLY A 236 22.06 0.61 13.93
C GLY A 236 20.61 0.13 13.93
N ALA A 237 19.61 0.97 13.63
CA ALA A 237 18.21 0.58 13.66
C ALA A 237 17.93 -0.67 12.81
N ARG A 238 17.01 -1.51 13.30
CA ARG A 238 16.59 -2.73 12.62
C ARG A 238 15.06 -2.83 12.59
N PRO A 239 14.46 -3.42 11.55
CA PRO A 239 13.06 -3.77 11.56
C PRO A 239 12.74 -4.69 12.72
N PHE A 240 11.54 -4.54 13.30
CA PHE A 240 11.05 -5.52 14.26
C PHE A 240 10.83 -6.87 13.58
N ALA A 241 10.22 -6.84 12.38
CA ALA A 241 10.04 -7.99 11.53
C ALA A 241 9.95 -7.54 10.06
N PHE A 242 10.23 -8.45 9.14
CA PHE A 242 9.80 -8.30 7.74
C PHE A 242 8.46 -8.98 7.53
N VAL A 243 7.60 -8.38 6.72
CA VAL A 243 6.45 -9.08 6.14
C VAL A 243 6.82 -9.47 4.71
N LEU A 244 7.08 -10.75 4.51
CA LEU A 244 7.53 -11.29 3.24
C LEU A 244 6.32 -11.64 2.37
N GLU A 245 6.04 -10.81 1.37
CA GLU A 245 4.84 -10.90 0.55
C GLU A 245 5.19 -11.26 -0.89
N ASN A 246 4.67 -12.40 -1.36
CA ASN A 246 4.91 -12.85 -2.72
C ASN A 246 4.07 -12.10 -3.76
N HIS A 247 4.45 -12.23 -5.03
CA HIS A 247 3.77 -11.61 -6.17
C HIS A 247 2.34 -12.13 -6.40
N ALA A 248 1.93 -13.20 -5.72
CA ALA A 248 0.61 -13.80 -5.83
C ALA A 248 -0.43 -13.14 -4.92
N ALA A 249 -0.01 -12.28 -3.98
CA ALA A 249 -0.87 -11.49 -3.11
C ALA A 249 -1.96 -10.70 -3.87
N GLY A 250 -3.06 -10.40 -3.18
CA GLY A 250 -4.11 -9.53 -3.74
C GLY A 250 -3.74 -8.05 -3.66
N GLY A 251 -4.28 -7.21 -4.55
CA GLY A 251 -4.03 -5.77 -4.55
C GLY A 251 -2.75 -5.39 -5.29
N HIS A 252 -1.99 -4.41 -4.77
CA HIS A 252 -0.78 -3.92 -5.43
C HIS A 252 0.36 -4.91 -5.24
N ASN A 253 0.88 -5.44 -6.35
CA ASN A 253 1.93 -6.45 -6.31
C ASN A 253 3.24 -5.86 -6.80
N ALA A 254 4.34 -6.29 -6.18
CA ALA A 254 5.66 -6.04 -6.73
C ALA A 254 5.75 -6.71 -8.13
N PRO A 255 6.21 -5.99 -9.17
CA PRO A 255 6.45 -6.61 -10.46
C PRO A 255 7.54 -7.69 -10.30
N PRO A 256 7.45 -8.82 -11.04
CA PRO A 256 8.53 -9.81 -11.05
C PRO A 256 9.83 -9.17 -11.51
N ARG A 257 10.95 -9.72 -11.04
CA ARG A 257 12.31 -9.23 -11.34
C ARG A 257 12.58 -9.20 -12.84
N ASN A 258 12.11 -10.23 -13.57
CA ASN A 258 12.17 -10.29 -15.01
C ASN A 258 10.99 -9.55 -15.67
N LYS A 259 11.27 -8.31 -16.09
CA LYS A 259 10.39 -7.47 -16.90
C LYS A 259 10.10 -8.04 -18.30
N VAL A 260 10.82 -9.09 -18.69
CA VAL A 260 10.78 -9.70 -20.03
C VAL A 260 10.00 -11.01 -20.02
N ALA A 261 9.90 -11.70 -18.89
CA ALA A 261 9.12 -12.91 -18.72
C ALA A 261 8.77 -13.09 -17.23
N PHE A 262 7.50 -13.32 -16.92
CA PHE A 262 7.02 -13.68 -15.57
C PHE A 262 7.51 -15.08 -15.11
N THR A 263 8.67 -15.54 -15.60
CA THR A 263 9.13 -16.94 -15.55
C THR A 263 10.33 -17.17 -14.63
N GLU A 264 10.99 -16.13 -14.11
CA GLU A 264 11.92 -16.32 -12.99
C GLU A 264 11.11 -16.46 -11.70
N THR A 265 11.01 -17.70 -11.25
CA THR A 265 10.42 -18.13 -9.99
C THR A 265 11.24 -17.57 -8.80
N ASP A 266 11.08 -16.29 -8.49
CA ASP A 266 11.28 -15.75 -7.13
C ASP A 266 10.10 -16.29 -6.27
N ASP A 267 10.06 -17.62 -6.14
CA ASP A 267 9.09 -18.31 -5.28
C ASP A 267 9.45 -18.00 -3.83
N LEU A 268 8.44 -17.74 -3.02
CA LEU A 268 8.55 -17.39 -1.60
C LEU A 268 9.42 -18.40 -0.87
N ASP A 269 9.29 -19.68 -1.21
CA ASP A 269 10.05 -20.78 -0.63
C ASP A 269 11.56 -20.64 -0.86
N SER A 270 11.97 -20.15 -2.03
CA SER A 270 13.37 -20.10 -2.46
C SER A 270 14.21 -19.02 -1.76
N TYR A 271 13.58 -17.92 -1.32
CA TYR A 271 14.27 -16.83 -0.64
C TYR A 271 13.87 -16.66 0.82
N PHE A 272 12.83 -17.36 1.30
CA PHE A 272 12.46 -17.37 2.71
C PHE A 272 13.64 -17.74 3.62
N ASP A 273 14.35 -18.84 3.33
CA ASP A 273 15.48 -19.29 4.16
C ASP A 273 16.63 -18.27 4.18
N LYS A 274 16.87 -17.60 3.04
CA LYS A 274 17.87 -16.52 2.95
C LYS A 274 17.48 -15.33 3.81
N VAL A 275 16.19 -14.95 3.80
CA VAL A 275 15.68 -13.84 4.64
C VAL A 275 15.72 -14.22 6.12
N LEU A 276 15.35 -15.45 6.46
CA LEU A 276 15.45 -15.97 7.82
C LEU A 276 16.90 -15.91 8.34
N GLY A 277 17.87 -16.25 7.48
CA GLY A 277 19.30 -16.14 7.75
C GLY A 277 19.82 -14.72 8.05
N LEU A 278 19.03 -13.66 7.79
CA LEU A 278 19.38 -12.29 8.19
C LEU A 278 19.18 -12.02 9.68
N GLY A 279 18.59 -12.97 10.42
CA GLY A 279 18.38 -12.86 11.87
C GLY A 279 17.31 -11.84 12.26
N VAL A 280 16.34 -11.58 11.38
CA VAL A 280 15.18 -10.71 11.65
C VAL A 280 13.91 -11.56 11.60
N PRO A 281 12.97 -11.43 12.56
CA PRO A 281 11.70 -12.13 12.51
C PRO A 281 10.96 -11.93 11.18
N VAL A 282 10.30 -12.98 10.69
CA VAL A 282 9.60 -12.95 9.40
C VAL A 282 8.14 -13.34 9.59
N TYR A 283 7.23 -12.46 9.15
CA TYR A 283 5.87 -12.84 8.83
C TYR A 283 5.78 -13.23 7.37
N VAL A 284 5.07 -14.29 7.06
CA VAL A 284 4.84 -14.73 5.69
C VAL A 284 3.49 -14.23 5.20
N ALA A 285 3.42 -13.73 3.98
CA ALA A 285 2.22 -13.16 3.37
C ALA A 285 2.11 -13.55 1.89
N GLY A 286 0.93 -13.34 1.32
CA GLY A 286 0.64 -13.59 -0.10
C GLY A 286 -0.33 -14.74 -0.30
N GLU A 287 -0.08 -15.56 -1.31
CA GLU A 287 -0.90 -16.74 -1.58
C GLU A 287 -0.55 -17.89 -0.63
N PHE A 288 -1.59 -18.48 -0.03
CA PHE A 288 -1.49 -19.68 0.79
C PHE A 288 -2.37 -20.78 0.20
N PRO A 289 -1.92 -22.05 0.15
CA PRO A 289 -2.73 -23.15 -0.35
C PRO A 289 -4.08 -23.31 0.36
N GLY A 290 -4.13 -23.12 1.69
CA GLY A 290 -5.38 -23.13 2.46
C GLY A 290 -6.04 -21.76 2.62
N GLY A 291 -5.56 -20.73 1.91
CA GLY A 291 -6.07 -19.36 2.01
C GLY A 291 -5.86 -18.72 3.38
N GLY A 292 -4.75 -19.01 4.06
CA GLY A 292 -4.45 -18.49 5.41
C GLY A 292 -5.14 -19.29 6.51
N SER A 293 -5.28 -20.59 6.31
CA SER A 293 -5.85 -21.53 7.26
C SER A 293 -4.90 -21.84 8.44
N ARG A 294 -5.41 -22.54 9.46
CA ARG A 294 -4.59 -23.07 10.55
C ARG A 294 -3.44 -23.95 10.04
N ARG A 295 -3.66 -24.70 8.94
CA ARG A 295 -2.61 -25.54 8.34
C ARG A 295 -1.47 -24.69 7.79
N ASP A 296 -1.80 -23.63 7.07
CA ASP A 296 -0.80 -22.71 6.50
C ASP A 296 -0.02 -22.01 7.63
N TYR A 297 -0.72 -21.59 8.68
CA TYR A 297 -0.11 -21.01 9.88
C TYR A 297 0.91 -21.95 10.53
N LEU A 298 0.52 -23.19 10.82
CA LEU A 298 1.41 -24.18 11.45
C LEU A 298 2.60 -24.54 10.56
N HIS A 299 2.38 -24.68 9.26
CA HIS A 299 3.44 -24.96 8.29
C HIS A 299 4.55 -23.91 8.33
N TRP A 300 4.19 -22.62 8.28
CA TRP A 300 5.17 -21.54 8.30
C TRP A 300 5.86 -21.38 9.65
N LEU A 301 5.16 -21.63 10.76
CA LEU A 301 5.81 -21.66 12.08
C LEU A 301 6.83 -22.79 12.19
N GLU A 302 6.52 -23.99 11.68
CA GLU A 302 7.46 -25.12 11.66
C GLU A 302 8.71 -24.82 10.83
N ARG A 303 8.56 -24.04 9.76
CA ARG A 303 9.68 -23.52 8.96
C ARG A 303 10.46 -22.38 9.60
N GLY A 304 10.07 -21.90 10.79
CA GLY A 304 10.78 -20.85 11.51
C GLY A 304 10.29 -19.43 11.25
N ALA A 305 9.16 -19.25 10.56
CA ALA A 305 8.51 -17.94 10.49
C ALA A 305 8.03 -17.53 11.89
N TYR A 306 8.03 -16.23 12.17
CA TYR A 306 7.41 -15.71 13.38
C TYR A 306 5.87 -15.83 13.31
N GLY A 307 5.31 -15.68 12.11
CA GLY A 307 3.87 -15.65 11.92
C GLY A 307 3.45 -15.54 10.46
N ILE A 308 2.15 -15.27 10.24
CA ILE A 308 1.60 -15.02 8.91
C ILE A 308 0.78 -13.72 8.89
N GLN A 309 0.69 -13.10 7.72
CA GLN A 309 -0.24 -12.02 7.41
C GLN A 309 -1.29 -12.52 6.40
N VAL A 310 -2.56 -12.27 6.69
CA VAL A 310 -3.68 -12.69 5.83
C VAL A 310 -4.49 -11.47 5.41
N GLY A 311 -4.63 -11.28 4.10
CA GLY A 311 -5.38 -10.18 3.49
C GLY A 311 -6.74 -10.63 2.95
N SER A 312 -6.78 -11.17 1.74
CA SER A 312 -8.02 -11.46 0.98
C SER A 312 -9.11 -12.19 1.78
N ARG A 313 -8.75 -13.11 2.68
CA ARG A 313 -9.71 -13.80 3.54
C ARG A 313 -10.35 -12.88 4.58
N PHE A 314 -9.58 -11.99 5.21
CA PHE A 314 -10.09 -10.97 6.13
C PHE A 314 -10.94 -9.91 5.41
N ALA A 315 -10.59 -9.57 4.16
CA ALA A 315 -11.41 -8.66 3.33
C ALA A 315 -12.84 -9.17 3.15
N LEU A 316 -13.02 -10.50 3.14
CA LEU A 316 -14.31 -11.16 2.96
C LEU A 316 -15.04 -11.48 4.28
N CYS A 317 -14.55 -11.01 5.42
CA CYS A 317 -15.26 -11.15 6.70
C CYS A 317 -16.47 -10.21 6.80
N SER A 318 -17.40 -10.55 7.70
CA SER A 318 -18.57 -9.73 8.03
C SER A 318 -18.23 -8.33 8.53
N ASP A 319 -17.09 -8.21 9.19
CA ASP A 319 -16.65 -7.00 9.90
C ASP A 319 -15.71 -6.10 9.10
N SER A 320 -15.34 -6.51 7.88
CA SER A 320 -14.58 -5.64 6.97
C SER A 320 -15.46 -4.47 6.52
N GLY A 321 -14.84 -3.35 6.12
CA GLY A 321 -15.57 -2.24 5.51
C GLY A 321 -15.96 -2.49 4.05
N MET A 322 -15.85 -3.73 3.55
CA MET A 322 -16.39 -4.07 2.24
C MET A 322 -17.91 -4.01 2.27
N ARG A 323 -18.51 -3.42 1.23
CA ARG A 323 -19.96 -3.44 1.07
C ARG A 323 -20.49 -4.89 1.09
N PRO A 324 -21.53 -5.20 1.89
CA PRO A 324 -22.04 -6.56 2.01
C PRO A 324 -22.44 -7.19 0.68
N ASP A 325 -23.11 -6.43 -0.20
CA ASP A 325 -23.55 -6.94 -1.51
C ASP A 325 -22.38 -7.35 -2.41
N LEU A 326 -21.27 -6.60 -2.40
CA LEU A 326 -20.06 -6.94 -3.15
C LEU A 326 -19.32 -8.12 -2.52
N ARG A 327 -19.22 -8.16 -1.20
CA ARG A 327 -18.59 -9.25 -0.45
C ARG A 327 -19.30 -10.57 -0.73
N ASP A 328 -20.62 -10.58 -0.58
CA ASP A 328 -21.43 -11.79 -0.72
C ASP A 328 -21.45 -12.28 -2.17
N ALA A 329 -21.47 -11.36 -3.15
CA ALA A 329 -21.31 -11.71 -4.56
C ALA A 329 -19.97 -12.40 -4.86
N VAL A 330 -18.86 -11.93 -4.27
CA VAL A 330 -17.54 -12.56 -4.43
C VAL A 330 -17.50 -13.93 -3.76
N ILE A 331 -18.06 -14.07 -2.55
CA ILE A 331 -18.12 -15.36 -1.85
C ILE A 331 -18.93 -16.38 -2.65
N GLU A 332 -20.06 -15.97 -3.21
CA GLU A 332 -20.93 -16.86 -3.98
C GLU A 332 -20.31 -17.23 -5.33
N ALA A 333 -19.66 -16.29 -6.01
CA ALA A 333 -18.88 -16.60 -7.21
C ALA A 333 -17.72 -17.58 -6.91
N ASN A 334 -17.04 -17.42 -5.77
CA ASN A 334 -16.00 -18.36 -5.32
C ASN A 334 -16.58 -19.76 -5.07
N ARG A 335 -17.74 -19.86 -4.42
CA ARG A 335 -18.42 -21.15 -4.15
C ARG A 335 -18.78 -21.90 -5.42
N ARG A 336 -19.18 -21.18 -6.46
CA ARG A 336 -19.51 -21.73 -7.77
C ARG A 336 -18.29 -21.99 -8.67
N GLY A 337 -17.09 -21.57 -8.25
CA GLY A 337 -15.87 -21.68 -9.04
C GLY A 337 -15.82 -20.72 -10.23
N GLU A 338 -16.57 -19.62 -10.17
CA GLU A 338 -16.75 -18.65 -11.27
C GLU A 338 -15.86 -17.42 -11.13
N SER A 339 -15.18 -17.24 -10.00
CA SER A 339 -14.33 -16.07 -9.76
C SER A 339 -13.10 -16.06 -10.64
N GLU A 340 -12.92 -14.98 -11.41
CA GLU A 340 -11.71 -14.71 -12.18
C GLU A 340 -10.84 -13.68 -11.42
N VAL A 341 -9.62 -14.08 -11.08
CA VAL A 341 -8.60 -13.18 -10.52
C VAL A 341 -7.66 -12.75 -11.64
N VAL A 342 -7.56 -11.43 -11.86
CA VAL A 342 -6.78 -10.84 -12.95
C VAL A 342 -5.74 -9.90 -12.38
N THR A 343 -4.49 -10.03 -12.83
CA THR A 343 -3.43 -9.02 -12.64
C THR A 343 -3.54 -7.98 -13.75
N ASP A 344 -3.89 -6.75 -13.41
CA ASP A 344 -4.07 -5.66 -14.37
C ASP A 344 -3.09 -4.51 -14.09
N LEU A 345 -2.26 -4.19 -15.08
CA LEU A 345 -1.26 -3.11 -15.03
C LEU A 345 -1.89 -1.71 -15.22
N ARG A 346 -3.14 -1.63 -15.70
CA ARG A 346 -3.80 -0.38 -16.09
C ARG A 346 -4.72 0.19 -15.02
N LEU A 347 -5.09 -0.61 -14.02
CA LEU A 347 -5.94 -0.19 -12.90
C LEU A 347 -5.21 0.75 -11.97
N SER A 348 -3.95 0.49 -11.67
CA SER A 348 -3.15 1.42 -10.89
C SER A 348 -2.79 2.61 -11.78
N PRO A 349 -3.11 3.85 -11.38
CA PRO A 349 -2.62 5.04 -12.06
C PRO A 349 -1.09 5.07 -12.15
N THR A 350 -0.40 4.36 -11.26
CA THR A 350 1.07 4.33 -11.20
C THR A 350 1.71 3.22 -12.05
N GLY A 351 0.90 2.44 -12.78
CA GLY A 351 1.38 1.33 -13.61
C GLY A 351 1.83 0.09 -12.82
N TYR A 352 1.60 0.06 -11.50
CA TYR A 352 1.85 -1.11 -10.67
C TYR A 352 0.86 -2.24 -10.99
N PRO A 353 1.32 -3.50 -11.07
CA PRO A 353 0.43 -4.64 -11.15
C PRO A 353 -0.57 -4.61 -10.00
N PHE A 354 -1.85 -4.71 -10.34
CA PHE A 354 -2.92 -4.77 -9.36
C PHE A 354 -3.75 -6.04 -9.58
N LYS A 355 -3.78 -6.95 -8.60
CA LYS A 355 -4.67 -8.11 -8.63
C LYS A 355 -6.06 -7.75 -8.14
N ARG A 356 -7.05 -8.07 -8.94
CA ARG A 356 -8.48 -7.88 -8.63
C ARG A 356 -9.29 -9.11 -8.96
N VAL A 357 -10.42 -9.25 -8.28
CA VAL A 357 -11.52 -10.12 -8.71
C VAL A 357 -12.42 -9.35 -9.67
N THR A 358 -12.93 -10.02 -10.71
CA THR A 358 -13.94 -9.43 -11.61
C THR A 358 -15.33 -9.57 -10.99
N VAL A 359 -16.00 -8.45 -10.76
CA VAL A 359 -17.38 -8.37 -10.25
C VAL A 359 -18.19 -7.51 -11.23
N PRO A 360 -19.26 -8.05 -11.85
CA PRO A 360 -20.11 -7.31 -12.79
C PRO A 360 -20.62 -5.98 -12.20
N GLY A 361 -20.71 -4.95 -13.04
CA GLY A 361 -21.23 -3.63 -12.62
C GLY A 361 -20.28 -2.79 -11.76
N THR A 362 -19.05 -3.26 -11.51
CA THR A 362 -18.03 -2.50 -10.75
C THR A 362 -16.91 -1.99 -11.67
N LEU A 363 -15.96 -1.22 -11.13
CA LEU A 363 -14.77 -0.78 -11.87
C LEU A 363 -13.82 -1.92 -12.30
N SER A 364 -14.11 -3.16 -11.88
CA SER A 364 -13.43 -4.34 -12.41
C SER A 364 -13.97 -4.79 -13.78
N ASP A 365 -15.16 -4.34 -14.19
CA ASP A 365 -15.68 -4.52 -15.56
C ASP A 365 -15.01 -3.50 -16.49
N PRO A 366 -14.35 -3.95 -17.59
CA PRO A 366 -13.70 -3.05 -18.55
C PRO A 366 -14.63 -1.99 -19.16
N ARG A 367 -15.92 -2.30 -19.38
CA ARG A 367 -16.89 -1.37 -19.94
C ARG A 367 -17.22 -0.25 -18.97
N VAL A 368 -17.45 -0.60 -17.70
CA VAL A 368 -17.70 0.36 -16.62
C VAL A 368 -16.45 1.23 -16.39
N TYR A 369 -15.26 0.63 -16.42
CA TYR A 369 -14.00 1.36 -16.31
C TYR A 369 -13.80 2.35 -17.45
N ALA A 370 -14.07 1.94 -18.70
CA ALA A 370 -13.91 2.79 -19.88
C ALA A 370 -14.89 3.98 -19.90
N ALA A 371 -16.12 3.78 -19.40
CA ALA A 371 -17.13 4.83 -19.30
C ALA A 371 -16.88 5.83 -18.15
N ARG A 372 -15.94 5.54 -17.23
CA ARG A 372 -15.69 6.37 -16.05
C ARG A 372 -15.02 7.71 -16.46
N PRO A 373 -15.59 8.87 -16.07
CA PRO A 373 -14.94 10.15 -16.25
C PRO A 373 -13.62 10.25 -15.48
N ARG A 374 -12.57 10.79 -16.12
CA ARG A 374 -11.28 11.07 -15.48
C ARG A 374 -11.39 12.29 -14.58
N ALA A 375 -11.30 12.07 -13.28
CA ALA A 375 -11.18 13.12 -12.27
C ALA A 375 -10.16 12.72 -11.21
N CYS A 376 -9.10 13.51 -11.03
CA CYS A 376 -8.24 13.41 -9.86
C CYS A 376 -8.69 14.43 -8.83
N ASN A 377 -9.68 14.05 -8.04
CA ASN A 377 -10.25 14.86 -6.95
C ASN A 377 -9.85 14.32 -5.56
N ARG A 378 -8.90 13.37 -5.49
CA ARG A 378 -8.43 12.76 -4.25
C ARG A 378 -6.93 12.93 -4.00
N MET A 379 -6.13 13.11 -5.05
CA MET A 379 -4.67 13.35 -5.01
C MET A 379 -3.80 12.29 -4.32
N HIS A 380 -4.36 11.14 -3.89
CA HIS A 380 -3.60 10.12 -3.15
C HIS A 380 -2.38 9.54 -3.88
N LEU A 381 -2.42 9.45 -5.22
CA LEU A 381 -1.34 8.93 -6.05
C LEU A 381 -0.76 10.01 -6.98
N ALA A 382 -0.88 11.28 -6.58
CA ALA A 382 -0.22 12.36 -7.30
C ALA A 382 1.29 12.33 -7.02
N ARG A 383 2.08 12.73 -8.02
CA ARG A 383 3.54 12.82 -7.93
C ARG A 383 4.01 14.24 -8.24
N SER A 384 5.20 14.58 -7.76
CA SER A 384 5.85 15.86 -8.07
C SER A 384 6.25 15.90 -9.54
N VAL A 385 6.06 17.08 -10.14
CA VAL A 385 6.65 17.52 -11.41
C VAL A 385 7.06 18.97 -11.25
N PHE A 386 8.02 19.39 -12.06
CA PHE A 386 8.57 20.74 -12.03
C PHE A 386 8.35 21.39 -13.38
N GLN A 387 7.85 22.62 -13.36
CA GLN A 387 7.61 23.41 -14.55
C GLN A 387 8.33 24.74 -14.44
N GLU A 388 9.13 25.06 -15.44
CA GLU A 388 9.68 26.39 -15.61
C GLU A 388 8.56 27.37 -15.95
N GLN A 389 8.55 28.50 -15.26
CA GLN A 389 7.60 29.59 -15.43
C GLN A 389 8.17 30.63 -16.39
N SER A 390 7.32 31.54 -16.88
CA SER A 390 7.73 32.61 -17.82
C SER A 390 8.76 33.58 -17.23
N ASP A 391 8.86 33.66 -15.92
CA ASP A 391 9.85 34.47 -15.18
C ASP A 391 11.16 33.72 -14.88
N GLY A 392 11.34 32.51 -15.43
CA GLY A 392 12.51 31.66 -15.20
C GLY A 392 12.49 30.88 -13.88
N THR A 393 11.47 31.05 -13.04
CA THR A 393 11.35 30.27 -11.79
C THR A 393 10.88 28.84 -12.06
N VAL A 394 11.29 27.88 -11.23
CA VAL A 394 10.81 26.50 -11.31
C VAL A 394 9.77 26.27 -10.23
N LYS A 395 8.55 25.93 -10.64
CA LYS A 395 7.43 25.68 -9.74
C LYS A 395 7.08 24.20 -9.67
N GLU A 396 6.93 23.69 -8.44
CA GLU A 396 6.40 22.37 -8.22
C GLU A 396 4.90 22.32 -8.55
N ALA A 397 4.51 21.29 -9.29
CA ALA A 397 3.12 20.92 -9.52
C ALA A 397 2.92 19.44 -9.21
N TYR A 398 1.68 19.05 -8.97
CA TYR A 398 1.30 17.65 -8.77
C TYR A 398 0.58 17.13 -10.00
N ILE A 399 1.09 16.01 -10.54
CA ILE A 399 0.49 15.31 -11.68
C ILE A 399 -0.11 13.98 -11.23
N CYS A 400 -1.31 13.66 -11.73
CA CYS A 400 -1.94 12.37 -11.52
C CYS A 400 -2.55 11.84 -12.82
N PRO A 401 -2.33 10.55 -13.18
CA PRO A 401 -2.95 9.95 -14.36
C PRO A 401 -4.48 9.85 -14.33
N ALA A 402 -5.12 10.14 -13.20
CA ALA A 402 -6.59 10.25 -13.13
C ALA A 402 -7.11 11.67 -13.48
N MET A 403 -6.24 12.67 -13.67
CA MET A 403 -6.65 14.03 -14.02
C MET A 403 -7.30 14.11 -15.41
N PRO A 404 -8.09 15.16 -15.70
CA PRO A 404 -8.53 15.46 -17.05
C PRO A 404 -7.35 15.48 -18.02
N GLU A 405 -7.54 14.90 -19.21
CA GLU A 405 -6.43 14.61 -20.14
C GLU A 405 -5.63 15.86 -20.52
N LYS A 406 -6.31 16.95 -20.89
CA LYS A 406 -5.67 18.23 -21.22
C LYS A 406 -4.71 18.70 -20.12
N ARG A 407 -5.13 18.61 -18.85
CA ARG A 407 -4.30 18.99 -17.68
C ARG A 407 -3.17 17.99 -17.43
N PHE A 408 -3.42 16.70 -17.64
CA PHE A 408 -2.38 15.69 -17.50
C PHE A 408 -1.25 15.90 -18.54
N LEU A 409 -1.60 16.15 -19.80
CA LEU A 409 -0.65 16.44 -20.88
C LEU A 409 0.11 17.76 -20.64
N SER A 410 -0.59 18.82 -20.19
CA SER A 410 0.05 20.11 -19.89
C SER A 410 1.09 20.04 -18.77
N LEU A 411 0.99 19.04 -17.89
CA LEU A 411 1.96 18.77 -16.81
C LEU A 411 3.07 17.79 -17.23
N GLY A 412 3.22 17.51 -18.53
CA GLY A 412 4.23 16.58 -19.06
C GLY A 412 3.83 15.10 -18.99
N GLY A 413 2.54 14.80 -18.81
CA GLY A 413 2.01 13.45 -18.90
C GLY A 413 2.05 12.89 -20.33
N GLN A 414 2.22 11.58 -20.47
CA GLN A 414 2.26 10.90 -21.78
C GLN A 414 0.89 10.32 -22.17
N PRO A 415 0.40 10.48 -23.41
CA PRO A 415 -0.87 9.90 -23.86
C PRO A 415 -0.97 8.39 -23.61
N ARG A 416 -2.17 7.88 -23.31
CA ARG A 416 -2.37 6.42 -23.26
C ARG A 416 -2.31 5.85 -24.68
N GLY A 417 -1.36 4.94 -24.93
CA GLY A 417 -1.21 4.25 -26.22
C GLY A 417 0.04 4.63 -27.02
N SER A 418 0.73 5.74 -26.68
CA SER A 418 1.96 6.16 -27.36
C SER A 418 3.25 5.59 -26.76
N GLY A 419 3.15 4.57 -25.92
CA GLY A 419 4.31 3.92 -25.34
C GLY A 419 4.04 2.48 -24.91
N ARG A 420 4.82 1.54 -25.47
CA ARG A 420 5.32 0.43 -24.65
C ARG A 420 5.73 1.02 -23.28
N PRO A 421 5.50 0.35 -22.14
CA PRO A 421 6.03 0.83 -20.87
C PRO A 421 7.55 0.99 -21.02
N ARG A 422 8.01 2.22 -21.28
CA ARG A 422 9.43 2.55 -21.29
C ARG A 422 9.82 2.51 -19.83
N LEU A 423 10.46 1.41 -19.48
CA LEU A 423 11.35 1.35 -18.33
C LEU A 423 12.23 2.60 -18.35
N PRO A 424 12.45 3.29 -17.22
CA PRO A 424 13.41 4.37 -17.19
C PRO A 424 14.77 3.80 -17.59
N VAL A 425 15.20 4.12 -18.82
CA VAL A 425 16.57 3.93 -19.25
C VAL A 425 17.33 5.09 -18.60
N GLN A 426 17.90 4.86 -17.42
CA GLN A 426 19.04 5.67 -17.02
C GLN A 426 20.17 5.30 -17.99
N ARG A 427 20.42 6.16 -18.98
CA ARG A 427 21.69 6.18 -19.70
C ARG A 427 22.71 6.80 -18.76
N ALA A 428 23.42 5.95 -18.03
CA ALA A 428 24.73 6.33 -17.53
C ALA A 428 25.73 6.19 -18.68
N PRO A 429 26.58 7.19 -18.97
CA PRO A 429 27.68 7.00 -19.91
C PRO A 429 28.63 5.94 -19.36
N VAL A 430 28.84 4.89 -20.15
CA VAL A 430 29.83 3.85 -19.88
C VAL A 430 31.13 4.30 -20.54
N ASP A 431 31.92 5.10 -19.83
CA ASP A 431 33.36 5.18 -20.11
C ASP A 431 34.05 4.19 -19.19
N GLY A 432 34.28 3.00 -19.73
CA GLY A 432 35.12 1.99 -19.11
C GLY A 432 36.59 2.35 -19.32
N ARG A 433 37.26 2.85 -18.28
CA ARG A 433 38.66 2.52 -18.03
C ARG A 433 38.88 2.31 -16.53
N PHE A 434 39.01 1.03 -16.19
CA PHE A 434 39.77 0.58 -15.04
C PHE A 434 41.17 1.18 -15.08
N LEU A 435 41.58 1.86 -14.03
CA LEU A 435 42.97 1.83 -13.56
C LEU A 435 43.01 2.15 -12.06
N GLN A 436 43.39 1.12 -11.31
CA GLN A 436 43.76 1.19 -9.91
C GLN A 436 44.85 2.25 -9.70
N ARG A 437 44.68 3.12 -8.69
CA ARG A 437 45.80 3.68 -7.95
C ARG A 437 45.50 3.66 -6.46
N ARG A 438 46.11 2.70 -5.78
CA ARG A 438 46.49 2.83 -4.37
C ARG A 438 47.67 3.80 -4.32
N GLY A 439 47.65 4.72 -3.36
CA GLY A 439 48.75 5.64 -3.12
C GLY A 439 49.95 4.95 -2.49
N ALA A 440 51.14 5.50 -2.76
CA ALA A 440 52.24 5.61 -1.81
C ALA A 440 53.34 6.50 -2.41
N ALA A 441 53.66 7.56 -1.66
CA ALA A 441 54.95 8.22 -1.48
C ALA A 441 55.96 8.28 -2.64
N ASP A 442 56.22 9.51 -3.11
CA ASP A 442 57.48 9.94 -3.70
C ASP A 442 58.59 9.97 -2.64
N ARG A 443 59.72 9.30 -2.93
CA ARG A 443 61.07 9.73 -2.57
C ARG A 443 62.04 9.39 -3.71
N HIS A 444 62.64 10.46 -4.24
CA HIS A 444 63.97 10.61 -4.83
C HIS A 444 64.63 9.52 -5.72
N ALA A 445 64.94 9.99 -6.94
CA ALA A 445 66.26 10.06 -7.58
C ALA A 445 66.87 8.82 -8.28
N GLY A 446 67.49 9.10 -9.45
CA GLY A 446 68.47 8.24 -10.14
C GLY A 446 67.96 7.75 -11.51
N ARG A 447 68.16 8.50 -12.62
CA ARG A 447 69.27 8.34 -13.59
C ARG A 447 69.47 6.90 -14.09
N GLU A 448 69.09 6.66 -15.36
CA GLU A 448 69.98 6.32 -16.50
C GLU A 448 69.25 5.57 -17.62
N ARG A 449 69.44 6.05 -18.85
CA ARG A 449 69.30 5.33 -20.15
C ARG A 449 70.51 4.38 -20.28
N PRO A 450 70.52 3.31 -21.13
CA PRO A 450 70.25 3.46 -22.57
C PRO A 450 69.82 2.22 -23.41
N THR A 451 69.45 2.55 -24.67
CA THR A 451 69.74 1.88 -25.97
C THR A 451 69.28 0.46 -26.33
N GLY A 452 68.91 0.33 -27.62
CA GLY A 452 69.10 -0.86 -28.48
C GLY A 452 67.78 -1.50 -28.95
N GLU A 453 67.29 -1.28 -30.18
CA GLU A 453 67.72 -1.82 -31.49
C GLU A 453 67.01 -3.12 -31.92
N GLY A 454 66.73 -3.22 -33.22
CA GLY A 454 66.37 -4.45 -33.96
C GLY A 454 64.89 -4.54 -34.34
N ALA A 455 64.45 -4.14 -35.55
CA ALA A 455 64.54 -4.89 -36.82
C ALA A 455 63.77 -6.25 -36.73
N SER A 456 62.93 -6.70 -37.66
CA SER A 456 62.89 -6.50 -39.10
C SER A 456 61.59 -7.11 -39.71
N GLN A 457 61.18 -6.57 -40.87
CA GLN A 457 60.78 -7.30 -42.09
C GLN A 457 59.64 -8.34 -42.10
N ARG A 458 58.54 -8.06 -42.83
CA ARG A 458 58.27 -8.52 -44.23
C ARG A 458 56.79 -8.30 -44.62
N ALA A 459 56.60 -7.64 -45.76
CA ALA A 459 55.41 -7.61 -46.62
C ALA A 459 55.39 -8.89 -47.52
N PRO A 460 54.50 -9.12 -48.53
CA PRO A 460 53.50 -8.22 -49.14
C PRO A 460 52.13 -8.86 -49.51
N GLY A 461 51.14 -8.01 -49.86
CA GLY A 461 50.41 -8.06 -51.15
C GLY A 461 49.15 -8.97 -51.11
N ASP A 462 48.02 -8.73 -51.78
CA ASP A 462 47.67 -7.86 -52.90
C ASP A 462 46.13 -7.91 -53.14
N GLY A 463 45.58 -6.96 -53.92
CA GLY A 463 44.28 -7.08 -54.65
C GLY A 463 42.99 -6.67 -53.90
N ARG A 464 42.46 -5.44 -54.03
CA ARG A 464 41.66 -4.79 -55.12
C ARG A 464 40.19 -5.21 -55.24
N ASP A 465 39.34 -4.20 -54.96
CA ASP A 465 38.10 -3.73 -55.61
C ASP A 465 37.22 -4.67 -56.45
N SER A 466 35.90 -4.60 -56.22
CA SER A 466 34.97 -3.96 -57.19
C SER A 466 33.52 -3.88 -56.68
N ASP A 467 32.92 -2.73 -56.99
CA ASP A 467 31.50 -2.36 -56.91
C ASP A 467 30.57 -3.24 -57.75
N ALA A 468 29.33 -3.46 -57.29
CA ALA A 468 28.14 -3.48 -58.16
C ALA A 468 26.82 -3.33 -57.36
N ARG A 469 26.05 -2.30 -57.73
CA ARG A 469 24.62 -2.13 -57.39
C ARG A 469 23.75 -2.84 -58.43
N VAL A 470 22.69 -3.53 -58.02
CA VAL A 470 21.42 -3.62 -58.76
C VAL A 470 20.25 -3.71 -57.76
N ARG A 471 19.16 -3.00 -58.07
CA ARG A 471 17.87 -2.93 -57.35
C ARG A 471 16.87 -3.94 -57.92
N GLY A 472 15.93 -4.42 -57.08
CA GLY A 472 14.50 -4.51 -57.43
C GLY A 472 13.79 -5.87 -57.35
N ALA A 473 12.61 -5.85 -56.71
CA ALA A 473 11.52 -6.85 -56.62
C ALA A 473 11.71 -8.02 -55.63
N GLY A 474 10.74 -8.42 -54.80
CA GLY A 474 9.34 -8.00 -54.65
C GLY A 474 8.75 -8.62 -53.38
N ARG A 475 7.61 -8.09 -52.99
CA ARG A 475 6.83 -8.40 -51.78
C ARG A 475 6.29 -9.82 -51.80
N GLU A 476 6.35 -10.53 -50.67
CA GLU A 476 5.27 -11.36 -50.12
C GLU A 476 5.71 -11.89 -48.74
N GLY A 477 5.03 -11.45 -47.66
CA GLY A 477 5.40 -11.84 -46.30
C GLY A 477 4.94 -10.87 -45.22
N ALA A 478 3.79 -10.22 -45.39
CA ALA A 478 3.21 -9.32 -44.40
C ALA A 478 1.70 -9.56 -44.33
N ASP A 479 1.27 -10.72 -43.84
CA ASP A 479 -0.14 -10.92 -43.49
C ASP A 479 -0.43 -12.04 -42.45
N ARG A 480 0.56 -12.39 -41.61
CA ARG A 480 0.34 -13.36 -40.51
C ARG A 480 0.71 -12.86 -39.11
N ALA A 481 1.20 -11.63 -38.97
CA ALA A 481 1.61 -11.06 -37.69
C ALA A 481 0.53 -10.17 -37.02
N ASP A 482 -0.47 -9.70 -37.77
CA ASP A 482 -1.46 -8.73 -37.26
C ASP A 482 -2.72 -9.34 -36.61
N LEU A 483 -2.89 -10.66 -36.64
CA LEU A 483 -4.08 -11.31 -36.06
C LEU A 483 -3.89 -11.80 -34.61
N ILE A 484 -2.65 -11.87 -34.09
CA ILE A 484 -2.36 -12.42 -32.75
C ILE A 484 -2.24 -11.32 -31.66
N MET A 485 -2.15 -10.04 -32.01
CA MET A 485 -1.81 -8.96 -31.06
C MET A 485 -2.98 -8.02 -30.65
N ARG A 486 -4.24 -8.45 -30.87
CA ARG A 486 -5.44 -7.75 -30.37
C ARG A 486 -6.05 -8.33 -29.09
N GLN A 487 -5.49 -9.41 -28.54
CA GLN A 487 -5.98 -10.00 -27.29
C GLN A 487 -4.96 -9.75 -26.17
N GLY A 488 -5.35 -8.97 -25.17
CA GLY A 488 -4.53 -8.75 -23.97
C GLY A 488 -4.16 -10.10 -23.34
N ALA A 489 -2.89 -10.26 -22.95
CA ALA A 489 -2.41 -11.48 -22.31
C ALA A 489 -3.26 -11.78 -21.06
N ARG A 490 -4.11 -12.80 -21.17
CA ARG A 490 -5.03 -13.27 -20.15
C ARG A 490 -4.38 -14.46 -19.47
N VAL A 491 -3.76 -14.26 -18.32
CA VAL A 491 -3.27 -15.37 -17.50
C VAL A 491 -4.39 -15.75 -16.53
N VAL A 492 -5.20 -16.73 -16.94
CA VAL A 492 -6.21 -17.36 -16.07
C VAL A 492 -5.52 -18.45 -15.27
N LEU A 493 -5.31 -18.23 -13.98
CA LEU A 493 -4.91 -19.30 -13.06
C LEU A 493 -6.17 -20.15 -12.79
N LYS A 494 -6.28 -21.31 -13.44
CA LYS A 494 -7.31 -22.31 -13.10
C LYS A 494 -6.89 -23.04 -11.82
N ALA A 495 -7.83 -23.23 -10.90
CA ALA A 495 -7.63 -24.09 -9.74
C ALA A 495 -7.25 -25.52 -10.17
N PRO A 496 -6.35 -26.21 -9.45
CA PRO A 496 -5.98 -27.58 -9.79
C PRO A 496 -7.19 -28.53 -9.64
N PRO A 497 -7.29 -29.58 -10.47
CA PRO A 497 -8.38 -30.55 -10.37
C PRO A 497 -8.29 -31.31 -9.04
N ALA A 498 -9.45 -31.63 -8.47
CA ALA A 498 -9.53 -32.48 -7.29
C ALA A 498 -8.95 -33.88 -7.62
N LEU A 499 -8.04 -34.36 -6.77
CA LEU A 499 -7.49 -35.71 -6.86
C LEU A 499 -8.61 -36.77 -6.64
N PRO A 500 -8.66 -37.84 -7.43
CA PRO A 500 -9.67 -38.87 -7.30
C PRO A 500 -9.38 -39.78 -6.10
N GLY A 501 -10.36 -39.96 -5.21
CA GLY A 501 -10.33 -41.00 -4.18
C GLY A 501 -10.63 -40.54 -2.77
N GLN A 502 -11.84 -40.00 -2.51
CA GLN A 502 -12.43 -40.05 -1.17
C GLN A 502 -13.89 -40.47 -1.24
N ARG A 503 -14.21 -41.54 -0.51
CA ARG A 503 -15.51 -42.18 -0.40
C ARG A 503 -16.53 -41.21 0.23
N ARG A 504 -17.75 -41.19 -0.32
CA ARG A 504 -18.90 -40.42 0.20
C ARG A 504 -19.20 -40.82 1.66
N PRO A 505 -19.39 -39.88 2.60
CA PRO A 505 -20.00 -40.20 3.88
C PRO A 505 -21.52 -40.25 3.77
N VAL A 506 -22.07 -41.25 4.45
CA VAL A 506 -23.49 -41.59 4.59
C VAL A 506 -24.28 -40.44 5.25
N LYS A 507 -25.48 -40.16 4.71
CA LYS A 507 -26.45 -39.20 5.26
C LYS A 507 -26.79 -39.55 6.72
N ARG A 508 -26.51 -38.65 7.67
CA ARG A 508 -27.22 -38.58 8.95
C ARG A 508 -28.30 -37.53 8.85
N GLN A 509 -29.54 -37.96 9.08
CA GLN A 509 -30.73 -37.11 9.21
C GLN A 509 -30.63 -36.29 10.51
N THR A 510 -30.98 -35.01 10.44
CA THR A 510 -31.36 -34.18 11.59
C THR A 510 -32.82 -33.75 11.43
N PRO A 511 -33.60 -33.67 12.52
CA PRO A 511 -35.05 -33.55 12.44
C PRO A 511 -35.51 -32.10 12.25
N ALA A 512 -36.61 -31.96 11.52
CA ALA A 512 -37.33 -30.72 11.26
C ALA A 512 -38.15 -30.27 12.49
N TYR A 513 -38.28 -28.96 12.66
CA TYR A 513 -39.35 -28.33 13.45
C TYR A 513 -40.08 -27.28 12.58
N PRO A 514 -41.40 -27.06 12.79
CA PRO A 514 -42.32 -26.70 11.73
C PRO A 514 -42.57 -25.19 11.58
N LEU A 515 -42.90 -24.82 10.34
CA LEU A 515 -43.47 -23.54 9.93
C LEU A 515 -44.90 -23.40 10.46
N ALA A 516 -45.18 -22.25 11.09
CA ALA A 516 -46.54 -21.81 11.40
C ALA A 516 -46.98 -20.71 10.41
N THR A 517 -48.28 -20.75 10.13
CA THR A 517 -49.04 -20.24 9.00
C THR A 517 -49.44 -18.76 9.08
N ARG A 518 -49.67 -18.13 7.91
CA ARG A 518 -50.43 -16.86 7.74
C ARG A 518 -51.95 -17.09 7.91
N PRO A 519 -52.72 -16.00 8.13
CA PRO A 519 -53.82 -15.62 7.21
C PRO A 519 -53.85 -14.10 6.89
N SER A 520 -53.94 -13.70 5.60
CA SER A 520 -55.09 -13.09 4.85
C SER A 520 -55.42 -11.60 5.16
N THR A 521 -55.03 -10.65 4.30
CA THR A 521 -55.85 -9.77 3.39
C THR A 521 -56.93 -8.91 4.08
N SER A 522 -56.92 -7.57 4.07
CA SER A 522 -57.20 -6.67 2.92
C SER A 522 -57.06 -5.15 3.31
N PRO A 523 -57.18 -4.17 2.37
CA PRO A 523 -56.37 -2.94 2.35
C PRO A 523 -57.09 -1.65 2.78
N VAL A 524 -56.33 -0.62 3.19
CA VAL A 524 -56.81 0.78 3.24
C VAL A 524 -55.74 1.74 2.69
N ALA A 525 -56.19 2.64 1.82
CA ALA A 525 -55.44 3.63 1.05
C ALA A 525 -55.10 4.90 1.88
N PRO A 526 -54.32 5.87 1.34
CA PRO A 526 -53.59 6.87 2.11
C PRO A 526 -54.37 8.17 2.33
N ILE A 527 -54.08 8.88 3.43
CA ILE A 527 -54.53 10.25 3.67
C ILE A 527 -53.33 11.16 3.90
N SER A 528 -53.34 12.29 3.22
CA SER A 528 -52.42 13.41 3.28
C SER A 528 -52.87 14.47 4.30
N SER A 529 -51.97 15.44 4.54
CA SER A 529 -52.17 16.81 5.04
C SER A 529 -51.70 17.15 6.47
N THR A 530 -50.65 17.99 6.49
CA THR A 530 -50.45 19.24 7.24
C THR A 530 -50.92 19.38 8.70
N ALA A 531 -49.99 19.76 9.60
CA ALA A 531 -49.84 21.11 10.16
C ALA A 531 -49.24 21.11 11.60
N SER A 532 -48.37 22.11 11.87
CA SER A 532 -48.13 22.84 13.15
C SER A 532 -48.25 22.05 14.48
N GLY A 533 -47.22 21.93 15.31
CA GLY A 533 -46.59 23.02 16.04
C GLY A 533 -46.77 22.79 17.56
N ILE A 534 -45.91 23.43 18.37
CA ILE A 534 -45.94 23.53 19.85
C ILE A 534 -45.01 22.55 20.61
N TRP A 535 -43.93 23.14 21.15
CA TRP A 535 -43.08 22.66 22.24
C TRP A 535 -43.72 22.95 23.61
N PRO A 536 -43.39 22.17 24.65
CA PRO A 536 -42.67 22.77 25.80
C PRO A 536 -41.53 21.85 26.30
N ARG A 537 -40.30 22.36 26.46
CA ARG A 537 -39.67 22.88 27.68
C ARG A 537 -39.80 21.99 28.95
N ALA A 538 -38.64 21.43 29.30
CA ALA A 538 -38.00 21.39 30.62
C ALA A 538 -38.67 20.61 31.78
N CYS A 539 -37.97 19.57 32.25
CA CYS A 539 -37.87 19.25 33.67
C CYS A 539 -36.41 18.99 34.04
N VAL A 540 -35.99 19.70 35.08
CA VAL A 540 -34.71 19.66 35.78
C VAL A 540 -35.03 19.06 37.15
N GLU A 541 -34.36 17.98 37.52
CA GLU A 541 -34.25 17.44 38.90
C GLU A 541 -32.91 16.70 38.91
N GLN A 542 -31.80 17.28 39.39
CA GLN A 542 -31.34 17.36 40.79
C GLN A 542 -31.46 16.04 41.56
N GLU A 543 -30.45 15.18 41.44
CA GLU A 543 -30.11 14.18 42.45
C GLU A 543 -28.94 14.68 43.32
N ARG A 544 -29.22 14.82 44.62
CA ARG A 544 -28.23 14.94 45.70
C ARG A 544 -28.14 13.61 46.44
N GLN A 545 -26.92 13.36 46.90
CA GLN A 545 -26.39 12.21 47.61
C GLN A 545 -27.12 11.86 48.92
N GLY A 546 -27.03 10.59 49.30
CA GLY A 546 -26.68 10.17 50.66
C GLY A 546 -27.70 9.33 51.43
N SER A 547 -27.50 8.01 51.44
CA SER A 547 -27.42 7.10 52.62
C SER A 547 -27.40 5.66 52.14
#